data_AF-A0A438FU06-F1
#
_entry.id   AF-A0A438FU06-F1
#
_cell.length_a   1.000
_cell.length_b   1.000
_cell.length_c   1.000
_cell.angle_alpha   90.00
_cell.angle_beta   90.00
_cell.angle_gamma   90.00
#
_symmetry.space_group_name_H-M   'P 1'
#
loop_
_entity.id
_entity.type
_entity.pdbx_description
1 polymer ?
#
loop_
_entity_poly.entity_id
_entity_poly.type
_entity_poly.pdbx_seq_one_letter_code
_entity_poly.pdbx_strand_id
1 'polypeptide(L)' 'MEVFGDSNLVLRQIQGEWKTRDVKLRPYHAYLELLVARFEDLRYTHLPRAQNQFADALATLASMIDIPADATVRPC' A
#
# COMPACT_ATOMS: atom_id res chain seq x y z
N MET A 1 -3.85 -15.09 3.31
CA MET A 1 -3.99 -13.68 3.73
C MET A 1 -4.77 -12.93 2.66
N GLU A 2 -5.68 -12.03 3.02
CA GLU A 2 -6.42 -11.20 2.05
C GLU A 2 -6.06 -9.73 2.25
N VAL A 3 -5.79 -9.04 1.16
CA VAL A 3 -5.46 -7.61 1.12
C VAL A 3 -6.53 -6.92 0.30
N PHE A 4 -7.21 -5.97 0.93
CA PHE A 4 -8.24 -5.14 0.30
C PHE A 4 -7.68 -3.75 0.04
N GLY A 5 -7.94 -3.22 -1.15
CA GLY A 5 -7.55 -1.87 -1.51
C GLY A 5 -8.46 -1.30 -2.58
N ASP A 6 -8.61 0.01 -2.59
CA ASP A 6 -9.39 0.75 -3.59
C ASP A 6 -8.50 1.31 -4.72
N SER A 7 -7.18 1.25 -4.56
CA SER A 7 -6.22 1.66 -5.59
C SER A 7 -5.91 0.54 -6.56
N ASN A 8 -6.60 0.56 -7.71
CA ASN A 8 -6.31 -0.36 -8.82
C ASN A 8 -4.85 -0.31 -9.29
N LEU A 9 -4.20 0.86 -9.23
CA LEU A 9 -2.80 1.02 -9.62
C LEU A 9 -1.89 0.16 -8.72
N VAL A 10 -2.06 0.28 -7.41
CA VAL A 10 -1.22 -0.41 -6.43
C VAL A 10 -1.46 -1.92 -6.49
N LEU A 11 -2.72 -2.35 -6.60
CA LEU A 11 -3.06 -3.77 -6.71
C LEU A 11 -2.41 -4.42 -7.94
N ARG A 12 -2.48 -3.77 -9.11
CA ARG A 12 -1.86 -4.28 -10.34
C ARG A 12 -0.34 -4.27 -10.31
N GLN A 13 0.27 -3.32 -9.61
CA GLN A 13 1.71 -3.30 -9.40
C GLN A 13 2.17 -4.47 -8.53
N ILE A 14 1.47 -4.73 -7.41
CA ILE A 14 1.81 -5.84 -6.51
C ILE A 14 1.59 -7.21 -7.16
N GLN A 15 0.56 -7.34 -8.00
CA GLN A 15 0.32 -8.55 -8.79
C GLN A 15 1.36 -8.75 -9.92
N GLY A 16 2.27 -7.79 -10.14
CA GLY A 16 3.28 -7.84 -11.20
C GLY A 16 2.73 -7.57 -12.60
N GLU A 17 1.44 -7.25 -12.75
CA GLU A 17 0.84 -6.90 -14.03
C GLU A 17 1.45 -5.60 -14.57
N TRP A 18 1.67 -4.62 -13.69
CA TRP A 18 2.12 -3.27 -14.06
C TRP A 18 3.48 -2.96 -13.45
N LYS A 19 4.42 -2.48 -14.28
CA LYS A 19 5.75 -2.07 -13.81
C LYS A 19 5.74 -0.65 -13.22
N THR A 20 6.37 -0.49 -12.06
CA THR A 20 6.63 0.82 -11.46
C THR A 20 7.71 1.59 -12.23
N ARG A 21 7.31 2.63 -12.97
CA ARG A 21 8.24 3.47 -13.74
C ARG A 21 8.92 4.56 -12.90
N ASP A 22 8.23 5.05 -11.88
CA ASP A 22 8.75 6.11 -11.01
C ASP A 22 9.88 5.57 -10.14
N VAL A 23 11.05 6.21 -10.22
CA VAL A 23 12.25 5.84 -9.45
C VAL A 23 12.00 5.98 -7.95
N LYS A 24 11.17 6.94 -7.53
CA LYS A 24 10.81 7.16 -6.11
C LYS A 24 10.00 6.01 -5.53
N LEU A 25 9.28 5.26 -6.37
CA LEU A 25 8.43 4.15 -5.95
C LEU A 25 9.15 2.79 -5.98
N ARG A 26 10.34 2.71 -6.60
CA ARG A 26 11.12 1.45 -6.64
C ARG A 26 11.48 0.88 -5.26
N PRO A 27 11.91 1.69 -4.26
CA PRO A 27 12.21 1.17 -2.93
C PRO A 27 10.99 0.54 -2.26
N TYR A 28 9.81 1.16 -2.43
CA TYR A 28 8.56 0.64 -1.88
C TYR A 28 8.16 -0.68 -2.53
N HIS A 29 8.34 -0.81 -3.84
CA HIS A 29 8.08 -2.07 -4.54
C HIS A 29 9.00 -3.20 -4.06
N ALA A 30 10.30 -2.94 -3.92
CA ALA A 30 11.25 -3.94 -3.41
C ALA A 30 10.91 -4.37 -1.97
N TYR A 31 10.50 -3.43 -1.12
CA TYR A 31 10.05 -3.73 0.23
C TYR A 31 8.75 -4.56 0.23
N LEU A 32 7.80 -4.24 -0.65
CA LEU A 32 6.57 -5.00 -0.81
C LEU A 32 6.87 -6.45 -1.22
N GLU A 33 7.79 -6.69 -2.16
CA GLU A 33 8.19 -8.06 -2.55
C GLU A 33 8.74 -8.85 -1.35
N LEU A 34 9.57 -8.22 -0.51
CA LEU A 34 10.07 -8.84 0.73
C LEU A 34 8.94 -9.14 1.72
N LEU A 35 7.95 -8.25 1.82
CA LEU A 35 6.82 -8.42 2.73
C LEU A 35 5.89 -9.53 2.25
N VAL A 36 5.59 -9.58 0.94
CA VAL A 36 4.75 -10.61 0.31
C VAL A 36 5.39 -11.98 0.47
N ALA A 37 6.71 -12.10 0.33
CA ALA A 37 7.45 -13.35 0.53
C ALA A 37 7.31 -13.94 1.95
N ARG A 38 6.82 -13.17 2.94
CA ARG A 38 6.56 -13.67 4.30
C ARG A 38 5.22 -14.40 4.44
N PHE A 39 4.36 -14.34 3.45
CA PHE A 39 3.04 -14.99 3.48
C PHE A 39 3.00 -16.11 2.43
N GLU A 40 2.45 -17.27 2.81
CA GLU A 40 2.35 -18.43 1.92
C GLU A 40 1.34 -18.23 0.79
N ASP A 41 0.21 -17.55 1.08
CA ASP A 41 -0.81 -17.19 0.09
C ASP A 41 -1.36 -15.80 0.40
N LEU A 42 -1.41 -14.96 -0.63
CA LEU A 42 -1.85 -13.57 -0.58
C LEU A 42 -2.83 -13.32 -1.72
N ARG A 43 -4.05 -12.93 -1.36
CA ARG A 43 -5.10 -12.57 -2.33
C ARG A 43 -5.37 -11.09 -2.27
N TYR A 44 -5.40 -10.47 -3.45
CA TYR A 44 -5.62 -9.05 -3.61
C TYR A 44 -7.02 -8.82 -4.18
N THR A 45 -7.84 -8.07 -3.44
CA THR A 45 -9.22 -7.79 -3.82
C THR A 45 -9.43 -6.29 -3.92
N HIS A 46 -9.87 -5.84 -5.09
CA HIS A 46 -10.26 -4.45 -5.28
C HIS A 46 -11.62 -4.19 -4.61
N LEU A 47 -11.69 -3.17 -3.75
CA LEU A 47 -12.93 -2.68 -3.17
C LEU A 47 -13.29 -1.30 -3.71
N PRO A 48 -14.58 -1.00 -3.95
CA PRO A 48 -15.02 0.38 -4.14
C PRO A 48 -14.61 1.25 -2.95
N ARG A 49 -14.25 2.52 -3.21
CA ARG A 49 -13.88 3.51 -2.17
C ARG A 49 -14.86 3.54 -0.99
N ALA A 50 -16.17 3.51 -1.27
CA ALA A 50 -17.22 3.49 -0.24
C ALA A 50 -17.11 2.31 0.74
N GLN A 51 -16.49 1.19 0.33
CA GLN A 51 -16.26 0.00 1.15
C GLN A 51 -14.89 0.02 1.84
N ASN A 52 -13.99 0.93 1.44
CA ASN A 52 -12.66 1.12 2.06
C ASN A 52 -12.63 2.27 3.10
N GLN A 53 -13.81 2.69 3.58
CA GLN A 53 -13.99 3.90 4.41
C GLN A 53 -13.08 3.98 5.64
N PHE A 54 -12.70 2.84 6.23
CA PHE A 54 -11.82 2.82 7.40
C PHE A 54 -10.38 3.20 7.04
N ALA A 55 -9.82 2.58 6.00
CA ALA A 55 -8.49 2.94 5.51
C ALA A 55 -8.47 4.39 5.03
N ASP A 56 -9.56 4.85 4.42
CA ASP A 56 -9.71 6.22 3.93
C ASP A 56 -9.76 7.25 5.05
N ALA A 57 -10.52 6.96 6.10
CA ALA A 57 -10.58 7.81 7.29
C ALA A 57 -9.22 7.90 7.98
N LEU A 58 -8.49 6.78 8.07
CA LEU A 58 -7.13 6.76 8.63
C LEU A 58 -6.14 7.53 7.77
N ALA A 59 -6.17 7.36 6.44
CA ALA A 59 -5.32 8.12 5.52
C ALA A 59 -5.63 9.63 5.59
N THR A 60 -6.90 9.99 5.70
CA THR A 60 -7.34 11.39 5.88
C THR A 60 -6.82 11.94 7.21
N LEU A 61 -6.96 11.18 8.31
CA LEU A 61 -6.42 11.57 9.61
C LEU A 61 -4.90 11.76 9.57
N ALA A 62 -4.17 10.83 8.95
CA ALA A 62 -2.73 10.90 8.79
C ALA A 62 -2.31 12.12 7.96
N SER A 63 -3.07 12.49 6.92
CA SER A 63 -2.80 13.69 6.11
C SER A 63 -2.99 15.02 6.84
N MET A 64 -3.74 15.03 7.95
CA MET A 64 -3.92 16.21 8.79
C MET A 64 -2.82 16.39 9.83
N ILE A 65 -1.94 15.38 9.98
CA ILE A 65 -0.82 15.41 10.93
C ILE A 65 0.43 15.82 10.16
N ASP A 66 1.04 16.94 10.56
CA ASP A 66 2.37 17.29 10.09
C ASP A 66 3.40 16.38 10.77
N ILE A 67 3.89 15.39 10.02
CA ILE A 67 4.98 14.52 10.45
C ILE A 67 6.29 15.25 10.15
N PRO A 68 7.09 15.62 11.18
CA PRO A 68 8.36 16.29 10.94
C PRO A 68 9.33 15.37 10.19
N ALA A 69 10.17 15.97 9.34
CA ALA A 69 10.99 15.24 8.36
C ALA A 69 12.01 14.27 8.99
N ASP A 70 12.30 14.39 10.27
CA ASP A 70 13.20 13.55 11.06
C ASP A 70 12.48 12.43 11.84
N ALA A 71 11.15 12.39 11.79
CA ALA A 71 10.38 11.34 12.46
C ALA A 71 10.63 9.98 11.81
N THR A 72 11.15 9.04 12.59
CA THR A 72 11.28 7.64 12.16
C THR A 72 9.92 6.96 12.20
N VAL A 73 9.20 6.97 11.07
CA VAL A 73 7.96 6.23 10.93
C VAL A 73 8.29 4.77 10.64
N ARG A 74 8.07 3.90 11.61
CA ARG A 74 8.13 2.45 11.39
C ARG A 74 6.78 2.01 10.81
N PRO A 75 6.74 1.34 9.66
CA PRO A 75 5.51 0.70 9.21
C PRO A 75 5.10 -0.35 10.26
N CYS A 76 3.86 -0.27 10.72
CA CYS A 76 3.25 -1.21 11.66
C CYS A 76 3.21 -2.63 11.08
#